data_AF-A0A2S6MB14-F1
#
_entry.id   AF-A0A2S6MB14-F1
#
_cell.length_a   1.000
_cell.length_b   1.000
_cell.length_c   1.000
_cell.angle_alpha   90.00
_cell.angle_beta   90.00
_cell.angle_gamma   90.00
#
_symmetry.space_group_name_H-M   'P 1'
#
loop_
_entity.id
_entity.type
_entity.pdbx_description
1 polymer ?
#
loop_
_entity_poly.entity_id
_entity_poly.type
_entity_poly.pdbx_seq_one_letter_code
_entity_poly.pdbx_strand_id
1 'polypeptide(L)'
;MRGMISDAVPRLLELRKLRHHRQQDILRARQLALESAAAAVETAAENHRAWRQKRLRLEAALYDSVIGETVAPGALVGLKAKMTSLHDHDQLLEKDIGTAVAEADQARQARDEACNIVRQTGKHFDKCEHLARALRDAAMRRPEQVCEDRVDTPRAAAALDLEEFQGCEG
;
A
#
# COMPACT_ATOMS: atom_id res chain seq x y z
N MET A 1 28.46 10.84 22.55
CA MET A 1 27.23 10.08 22.24
C MET A 1 26.06 10.92 21.74
N ARG A 2 25.72 12.08 22.33
CA ARG A 2 24.56 12.90 21.87
C ARG A 2 24.67 13.43 20.42
N GLY A 3 25.86 13.81 19.95
CA GLY A 3 26.06 14.24 18.56
C GLY A 3 25.76 13.14 17.53
N MET A 4 26.16 11.89 17.82
CA MET A 4 25.90 10.74 16.93
C MET A 4 24.40 10.40 16.80
N ILE A 5 23.62 10.60 17.87
CA ILE A 5 22.16 10.38 17.85
C ILE A 5 21.47 11.51 17.06
N SER A 6 21.98 12.73 17.17
CA SER A 6 21.47 13.89 16.42
C SER A 6 21.62 13.73 14.90
N ASP A 7 22.70 13.10 14.44
CA ASP A 7 22.94 12.88 13.00
C ASP A 7 22.28 11.60 12.46
N ALA A 8 22.05 10.59 13.31
CA ALA A 8 21.45 9.32 12.91
C ALA A 8 19.93 9.43 12.64
N VAL A 9 19.21 10.27 13.39
CA VAL A 9 17.75 10.41 13.26
C VAL A 9 17.33 11.06 11.94
N PRO A 10 17.98 12.15 11.45
CA PRO A 10 17.72 12.70 10.12
C PRO A 10 17.92 11.68 8.99
N ARG A 11 19.03 10.92 9.02
CA ARG A 11 19.30 9.86 8.03
C ARG A 11 18.23 8.76 8.07
N LEU A 12 17.82 8.34 9.26
CA LEU A 12 16.74 7.36 9.42
C LEU A 12 15.39 7.89 8.90
N LEU A 13 15.10 9.18 9.10
CA LEU A 13 13.90 9.82 8.59
C LEU A 13 13.88 9.84 7.05
N GLU A 14 14.99 10.19 6.41
CA GLU A 14 15.13 10.16 4.96
C GLU A 14 14.93 8.75 4.39
N LEU A 15 15.57 7.74 4.99
CA LEU A 15 15.40 6.35 4.58
C LEU A 15 13.94 5.89 4.71
N ARG A 16 13.25 6.27 5.79
CA ARG A 16 11.83 5.93 5.98
C ARG A 16 10.93 6.69 5.01
N LYS A 17 11.24 7.94 4.68
CA LYS A 17 10.53 8.73 3.65
C LYS A 17 10.61 8.03 2.29
N LEU A 18 11.82 7.68 1.87
CA LEU A 18 12.07 6.98 0.61
C LEU A 18 11.36 5.62 0.57
N ARG A 19 11.44 4.85 1.66
CA ARG A 19 10.74 3.57 1.77
C ARG A 19 9.23 3.74 1.67
N HIS A 20 8.66 4.71 2.39
CA HIS A 20 7.21 4.96 2.34
C HIS A 20 6.76 5.37 0.93
N HIS A 21 7.49 6.27 0.27
CA HIS A 21 7.20 6.68 -1.10
C HIS A 21 7.25 5.50 -2.08
N ARG A 22 8.30 4.66 -1.99
CA ARG A 22 8.39 3.44 -2.81
C ARG A 22 7.20 2.50 -2.58
N GLN A 23 6.71 2.36 -1.35
CA GLN A 23 5.52 1.55 -1.08
C GLN A 23 4.25 2.17 -1.66
N GLN A 24 4.12 3.49 -1.67
CA GLN A 24 3.02 4.17 -2.36
C GLN A 24 3.07 3.92 -3.87
N ASP A 25 4.26 3.94 -4.49
CA ASP A 25 4.42 3.60 -5.91
C ASP A 25 4.00 2.16 -6.21
N ILE A 26 4.41 1.22 -5.37
CA ILE A 26 3.99 -0.18 -5.47
C ILE A 26 2.48 -0.30 -5.34
N LEU A 27 1.85 0.39 -4.37
CA LEU A 27 0.40 0.39 -4.22
C LEU A 27 -0.31 0.94 -5.46
N ARG A 28 0.20 2.04 -6.05
CA ARG A 28 -0.33 2.58 -7.31
C ARG A 28 -0.23 1.57 -8.45
N ALA A 29 0.92 0.89 -8.60
CA ALA A 29 1.08 -0.16 -9.60
C ALA A 29 0.13 -1.34 -9.38
N ARG A 30 -0.11 -1.74 -8.12
CA ARG A 30 -1.09 -2.80 -7.79
C ARG A 30 -2.53 -2.37 -8.07
N GLN A 31 -2.86 -1.10 -7.85
CA GLN A 31 -4.17 -0.54 -8.18
C GLN A 31 -4.41 -0.60 -9.71
N LEU A 32 -3.44 -0.18 -10.52
CA LEU A 32 -3.52 -0.28 -11.98
C LEU A 32 -3.64 -1.73 -12.46
N ALA A 33 -2.91 -2.66 -11.83
CA ALA A 33 -3.01 -4.08 -12.15
C ALA A 33 -4.41 -4.65 -11.85
N LEU A 34 -5.03 -4.24 -10.73
CA LEU A 34 -6.40 -4.62 -10.39
C LEU A 34 -7.41 -4.06 -11.40
N GLU A 35 -7.27 -2.80 -11.82
CA GLU A 35 -8.12 -2.19 -12.85
C GLU A 35 -7.99 -2.92 -14.18
N SER A 36 -6.76 -3.26 -14.59
CA SER A 36 -6.52 -4.06 -15.79
C SER A 36 -7.14 -5.46 -15.71
N ALA A 37 -7.04 -6.13 -14.56
CA ALA A 37 -7.62 -7.46 -14.37
C ALA A 37 -9.16 -7.39 -14.37
N ALA A 38 -9.76 -6.37 -13.78
CA ALA A 38 -11.20 -6.14 -13.83
C ALA A 38 -11.68 -5.91 -15.27
N ALA A 39 -10.97 -5.11 -16.06
CA ALA A 39 -11.28 -4.91 -17.48
C ALA A 39 -11.16 -6.21 -18.30
N ALA A 40 -10.21 -7.09 -17.95
CA ALA A 40 -10.07 -8.40 -18.59
C ALA A 40 -11.28 -9.31 -18.30
N VAL A 41 -11.80 -9.29 -17.07
CA VAL A 41 -13.03 -10.02 -16.69
C VAL A 41 -14.22 -9.52 -17.50
N GLU A 42 -14.40 -8.19 -17.60
CA GLU A 42 -15.48 -7.60 -18.38
C GLU A 42 -15.37 -7.98 -19.86
N THR A 43 -14.18 -7.88 -20.44
CA THR A 43 -13.91 -8.26 -21.84
C THR A 43 -14.20 -9.74 -22.08
N ALA A 44 -13.78 -10.63 -21.18
CA ALA A 44 -14.06 -12.06 -21.28
C ALA A 44 -15.58 -12.34 -21.21
N ALA A 45 -16.29 -11.67 -20.31
CA ALA A 45 -17.74 -11.79 -20.17
C ALA A 45 -18.50 -11.28 -21.41
N GLU A 46 -18.06 -10.17 -21.99
CA GLU A 46 -18.61 -9.62 -23.23
C GLU A 46 -18.39 -10.55 -24.42
N ASN A 47 -17.16 -11.07 -24.57
CA ASN A 47 -16.82 -12.03 -25.61
C ASN A 47 -17.67 -13.30 -25.52
N HIS A 48 -17.88 -13.83 -24.32
CA HIS A 48 -18.74 -14.99 -24.09
C HIS A 48 -20.22 -14.70 -24.41
N ARG A 49 -20.75 -13.52 -24.04
CA ARG A 49 -22.11 -13.11 -24.41
C ARG A 49 -22.27 -12.99 -25.93
N ALA A 50 -21.32 -12.34 -26.59
CA ALA A 50 -21.30 -12.20 -28.04
C ALA A 50 -21.22 -13.56 -28.74
N TRP A 51 -20.38 -14.47 -28.21
CA TRP A 51 -20.29 -15.84 -28.69
C TRP A 51 -21.61 -16.58 -28.56
N ARG A 52 -22.29 -16.53 -27.40
CA ARG A 52 -23.58 -17.21 -27.20
C ARG A 52 -24.64 -16.76 -28.21
N GLN A 53 -24.71 -15.46 -28.49
CA GLN A 53 -25.61 -14.94 -29.53
C GLN A 53 -25.25 -15.47 -30.93
N LYS A 54 -23.96 -15.49 -31.27
CA LYS A 54 -23.48 -16.02 -32.55
C LYS A 54 -23.72 -17.54 -32.66
N ARG A 55 -23.46 -18.28 -31.58
CA ARG A 55 -23.59 -19.73 -31.49
C ARG A 55 -25.01 -20.16 -31.80
N LEU A 56 -26.02 -19.52 -31.21
CA LEU A 56 -27.43 -19.81 -31.48
C LEU A 56 -27.79 -19.67 -32.97
N ARG A 57 -27.26 -18.64 -33.65
CA ARG A 57 -27.49 -18.46 -35.10
C ARG A 57 -26.80 -19.54 -35.93
N LEU A 58 -25.59 -19.95 -35.53
CA LEU A 58 -24.86 -21.02 -36.19
C LEU A 58 -25.52 -22.39 -35.98
N GLU A 59 -25.98 -22.67 -34.76
CA GLU A 59 -26.73 -23.89 -34.43
C GLU A 59 -28.02 -23.97 -35.23
N ALA A 60 -28.79 -22.88 -35.31
CA ALA A 60 -30.00 -22.81 -36.13
C ALA A 60 -29.70 -23.10 -37.61
N ALA A 61 -28.68 -22.44 -38.18
CA ALA A 61 -28.27 -22.68 -39.57
C ALA A 61 -27.82 -24.13 -39.83
N LEU A 62 -27.20 -24.79 -38.85
CA LEU A 62 -26.87 -26.21 -38.95
C LEU A 62 -28.14 -27.07 -38.98
N TYR A 63 -29.11 -26.82 -38.09
CA TYR A 63 -30.38 -27.55 -38.09
C TYR A 63 -31.19 -27.33 -39.38
N ASP A 64 -31.33 -26.08 -39.82
CA ASP A 64 -32.07 -25.73 -41.03
C ASP A 64 -31.51 -26.41 -42.28
N SER A 65 -30.20 -26.72 -42.30
CA SER A 65 -29.56 -27.43 -43.42
C SER A 65 -29.95 -28.91 -43.57
N VAL A 66 -30.61 -29.51 -42.56
CA VAL A 66 -30.97 -30.93 -42.55
C VAL A 66 -32.45 -31.21 -42.28
N ILE A 67 -33.22 -30.21 -41.83
CA ILE A 67 -34.65 -30.38 -41.58
C ILE A 67 -35.37 -30.66 -42.90
N GLY A 68 -36.11 -31.78 -42.95
CA GLY A 68 -36.89 -32.18 -44.12
C GLY A 68 -36.05 -32.79 -45.25
N GLU A 69 -34.73 -32.87 -45.11
CA GLU A 69 -33.82 -33.38 -46.13
C GLU A 69 -33.42 -34.85 -45.86
N THR A 70 -33.27 -35.64 -46.93
CA THR A 70 -32.72 -37.00 -46.82
C THR A 70 -31.20 -36.93 -46.85
N VAL A 71 -30.57 -36.90 -45.67
CA VAL A 71 -29.13 -36.73 -45.53
C VAL A 71 -28.40 -38.06 -45.32
N ALA A 72 -27.24 -38.23 -45.96
CA ALA A 72 -26.39 -39.39 -45.75
C ALA A 72 -25.89 -39.46 -44.28
N PRO A 73 -25.74 -40.67 -43.69
CA PRO A 73 -25.28 -40.81 -42.30
C PRO A 73 -23.96 -40.10 -41.99
N GLY A 74 -23.01 -40.07 -42.94
CA GLY A 74 -21.75 -39.36 -42.78
C GLY A 74 -21.90 -37.84 -42.62
N ALA A 75 -22.91 -37.24 -43.27
CA ALA A 75 -23.21 -35.82 -43.14
C ALA A 75 -23.78 -35.50 -41.74
N LEU A 76 -24.60 -36.39 -41.17
CA LEU A 76 -25.10 -36.25 -39.80
C LEU A 76 -23.97 -36.33 -38.76
N VAL A 77 -22.99 -37.21 -38.97
CA VAL A 77 -21.78 -37.26 -38.12
C VAL A 77 -20.99 -35.96 -38.20
N GLY A 78 -20.81 -35.41 -39.41
CA GLY A 78 -20.16 -34.12 -39.62
C GLY A 78 -20.90 -32.96 -38.94
N LEU A 79 -22.23 -32.94 -38.99
CA LEU A 79 -23.07 -31.94 -38.32
C LEU A 79 -22.94 -32.05 -36.79
N LYS A 80 -22.99 -33.27 -36.24
CA LYS A 80 -22.76 -33.52 -34.82
C LYS A 80 -21.40 -32.97 -34.39
N ALA A 81 -20.33 -33.24 -35.16
CA ALA A 81 -18.99 -32.74 -34.85
C ALA A 81 -18.93 -31.20 -34.83
N LYS A 82 -19.57 -30.52 -35.79
CA LYS A 82 -19.67 -29.06 -35.79
C LYS A 82 -20.43 -28.55 -34.56
N MET A 83 -21.52 -29.21 -34.19
CA MET A 83 -22.30 -28.86 -33.00
C MET A 83 -21.48 -28.97 -31.72
N THR A 84 -20.74 -30.07 -31.58
CA THR A 84 -19.82 -30.28 -30.46
C THR A 84 -18.75 -29.20 -30.42
N SER A 85 -18.13 -28.87 -31.56
CA SER A 85 -17.12 -27.80 -31.63
C SER A 85 -17.66 -26.43 -31.19
N LEU A 86 -18.92 -26.10 -31.51
CA LEU A 86 -19.55 -24.86 -31.04
C LEU A 86 -19.72 -24.82 -29.51
N HIS A 87 -20.07 -25.97 -28.92
CA HIS A 87 -20.22 -26.10 -27.47
C HIS A 87 -18.86 -26.12 -26.76
N ASP A 88 -17.87 -26.81 -27.32
CA ASP A 88 -16.51 -26.84 -26.80
C ASP A 88 -15.92 -25.41 -26.72
N HIS A 89 -16.18 -24.58 -27.74
CA HIS A 89 -15.73 -23.18 -27.70
C HIS A 89 -16.45 -22.36 -26.62
N ASP A 90 -17.75 -22.61 -26.36
CA ASP A 90 -18.46 -21.97 -25.25
C ASP A 90 -17.84 -22.33 -23.89
N GLN A 91 -17.50 -23.61 -23.70
CA GLN A 91 -16.82 -24.08 -22.49
C GLN A 91 -15.43 -23.47 -22.32
N LEU A 92 -14.69 -23.25 -23.41
CA LEU A 92 -13.39 -22.56 -23.36
C LEU A 92 -13.56 -21.12 -22.88
N LEU A 93 -14.52 -20.38 -23.43
CA LEU A 93 -14.79 -18.99 -23.02
C LEU A 93 -15.25 -18.91 -21.55
N GLU A 94 -16.02 -19.88 -21.06
CA GLU A 94 -16.41 -19.96 -19.65
C GLU A 94 -15.19 -20.19 -18.74
N LYS A 95 -14.23 -21.03 -19.16
CA LYS A 95 -12.95 -21.21 -18.45
C LYS A 95 -12.09 -19.96 -18.47
N ASP A 96 -12.07 -19.23 -19.59
CA ASP A 96 -11.33 -17.97 -19.71
C ASP A 96 -11.88 -16.92 -18.74
N ILE A 97 -13.20 -16.81 -18.60
CA ILE A 97 -13.83 -15.97 -17.56
C ILE A 97 -13.38 -16.41 -16.17
N GLY A 98 -13.44 -17.71 -15.87
CA GLY A 98 -13.02 -18.23 -14.57
C GLY A 98 -11.56 -17.89 -14.25
N THR A 99 -10.68 -17.97 -15.25
CA THR A 99 -9.27 -17.61 -15.14
C THR A 99 -9.09 -16.11 -14.88
N ALA A 100 -9.77 -15.26 -15.66
CA ALA A 100 -9.73 -13.81 -15.48
C ALA A 100 -10.24 -13.38 -14.10
N VAL A 101 -11.29 -14.03 -13.59
CA VAL A 101 -11.82 -13.77 -12.23
C VAL A 101 -10.79 -14.14 -11.17
N ALA A 102 -10.15 -15.31 -11.29
CA ALA A 102 -9.11 -15.72 -10.37
C ALA A 102 -7.92 -14.75 -10.36
N GLU A 103 -7.51 -14.24 -11.53
CA GLU A 103 -6.46 -13.22 -11.65
C GLU A 103 -6.87 -11.89 -11.01
N ALA A 104 -8.13 -11.46 -11.19
CA ALA A 104 -8.66 -10.25 -10.56
C ALA A 104 -8.69 -10.38 -9.02
N ASP A 105 -9.04 -11.55 -8.50
CA ASP A 105 -9.01 -11.82 -7.06
C ASP A 105 -7.57 -11.81 -6.50
N GLN A 106 -6.61 -12.39 -7.23
CA GLN A 106 -5.19 -12.30 -6.87
C GLN A 106 -4.70 -10.85 -6.88
N ALA A 107 -5.09 -10.05 -7.88
CA ALA A 107 -4.74 -8.64 -7.96
C ALA A 107 -5.33 -7.85 -6.78
N ARG A 108 -6.57 -8.16 -6.37
CA ARG A 108 -7.22 -7.57 -5.20
C ARG A 108 -6.44 -7.90 -3.91
N GLN A 109 -6.10 -9.16 -3.70
CA GLN A 109 -5.30 -9.58 -2.54
C GLN A 109 -3.95 -8.85 -2.49
N ALA A 110 -3.22 -8.82 -3.61
CA ALA A 110 -1.93 -8.13 -3.69
C ALA A 110 -2.03 -6.62 -3.43
N ARG A 111 -3.14 -5.99 -3.86
CA ARG A 111 -3.42 -4.58 -3.56
C ARG A 111 -3.69 -4.37 -2.08
N ASP A 112 -4.44 -5.26 -1.43
CA ASP A 112 -4.76 -5.14 0.00
C ASP A 112 -3.53 -5.37 0.88
N GLU A 113 -2.66 -6.29 0.51
CA GLU A 113 -1.33 -6.46 1.11
C GLU A 113 -0.48 -5.20 0.97
N ALA A 114 -0.40 -4.63 -0.24
CA ALA A 114 0.34 -3.39 -0.48
C ALA A 114 -0.23 -2.22 0.34
N CYS A 115 -1.56 -2.12 0.46
CA CYS A 115 -2.23 -1.12 1.28
C CYS A 115 -1.84 -1.25 2.76
N ASN A 116 -1.81 -2.48 3.29
CA ASN A 116 -1.37 -2.75 4.64
C ASN A 116 0.10 -2.36 4.87
N ILE A 117 0.99 -2.65 3.91
CA ILE A 117 2.40 -2.27 3.98
C ILE A 117 2.57 -0.75 3.94
N VAL A 118 1.84 -0.03 3.07
CA VAL A 118 1.84 1.43 3.03
C VAL A 118 1.40 2.00 4.39
N ARG A 119 0.33 1.47 4.97
CA ARG A 119 -0.15 1.88 6.30
C ARG A 119 0.90 1.66 7.39
N GLN A 120 1.58 0.50 7.40
CA GLN A 120 2.63 0.20 8.36
C GLN A 120 3.84 1.12 8.19
N THR A 121 4.32 1.29 6.95
CA THR A 121 5.47 2.15 6.67
C THR A 121 5.17 3.62 6.95
N GLY A 122 3.94 4.09 6.71
CA GLY A 122 3.46 5.42 7.11
C GLY A 122 3.58 5.64 8.61
N LYS A 123 3.03 4.71 9.42
CA LYS A 123 3.17 4.78 10.89
C LYS A 123 4.63 4.85 11.35
N HIS A 124 5.54 4.12 10.70
CA HIS A 124 6.96 4.17 11.02
C HIS A 124 7.61 5.49 10.60
N PHE A 125 7.20 6.04 9.46
CA PHE A 125 7.64 7.34 9.00
C PHE A 125 7.20 8.44 9.98
N ASP A 126 5.91 8.50 10.32
CA ASP A 126 5.34 9.48 11.25
C ASP A 126 6.05 9.46 12.61
N LYS A 127 6.28 8.25 13.16
CA LYS A 127 7.04 8.08 14.41
C LYS A 127 8.44 8.68 14.35
N CYS A 128 9.15 8.48 13.23
CA CYS A 128 10.48 9.06 13.04
C CYS A 128 10.42 10.57 12.83
N GLU A 129 9.40 11.06 12.15
CA GLU A 129 9.20 12.49 11.94
C GLU A 129 8.95 13.21 13.26
N HIS A 130 8.09 12.65 14.12
CA HIS A 130 7.85 13.16 15.47
C HIS A 130 9.12 13.17 16.31
N LEU A 131 9.92 12.11 16.27
CA LEU A 131 11.21 12.07 16.98
C LEU A 131 12.18 13.15 16.46
N ALA A 132 12.30 13.30 15.14
CA ALA A 132 13.15 14.31 14.53
C ALA A 132 12.69 15.75 14.87
N ARG A 133 11.38 15.98 14.96
CA ARG A 133 10.81 17.25 15.41
C ARG A 133 11.13 17.51 16.88
N ALA A 134 10.89 16.55 17.77
CA ALA A 134 11.19 16.67 19.20
C ALA A 134 12.70 16.93 19.46
N LEU A 135 13.60 16.30 18.70
CA LEU A 135 15.04 16.56 18.80
C LEU A 135 15.42 17.97 18.34
N ARG A 136 14.83 18.47 17.25
CA ARG A 136 15.02 19.85 16.79
C ARG A 136 14.51 20.84 17.83
N ASP A 137 13.31 20.63 18.36
CA ASP A 137 12.72 21.50 19.38
C ASP A 137 13.58 21.53 20.67
N ALA A 138 14.09 20.37 21.10
CA ALA A 138 14.98 20.28 22.26
C ALA A 138 16.34 20.97 22.03
N ALA A 139 16.86 20.95 20.81
CA ALA A 139 18.07 21.69 20.46
C ALA A 139 17.82 23.21 20.45
N MET A 140 16.66 23.65 19.93
CA MET A 140 16.26 25.06 19.88
C MET A 140 15.93 25.67 21.25
N ARG A 141 15.54 24.86 22.25
CA ARG A 141 15.30 25.33 23.64
C ARG A 141 16.57 25.49 24.48
N ARG A 142 17.73 25.03 24.02
CA ARG A 142 19.02 25.13 24.74
C ARG A 142 19.81 26.45 24.69
N PRO A 143 19.51 27.48 23.86
CA PRO A 143 20.35 28.68 23.83
C PRO A 143 20.24 29.62 25.05
N GLU A 144 19.32 29.43 26.00
CA GLU A 144 19.03 30.46 27.03
C GLU A 144 19.40 30.11 28.47
N GLN A 145 20.01 28.94 28.76
CA GLN A 145 20.39 28.56 30.14
C GLN A 145 21.90 28.62 30.44
N VAL A 146 22.66 29.38 29.64
CA VAL A 146 24.08 29.65 29.93
C VAL A 146 24.32 31.17 29.92
N CYS A 147 23.69 31.88 30.86
CA CYS A 147 24.12 33.19 31.31
C CYS A 147 23.79 33.34 32.80
N GLU A 148 24.78 33.86 33.55
CA GLU A 148 24.75 34.28 34.96
C GLU A 148 25.07 33.23 36.04
N ASP A 149 26.29 32.66 35.99
CA ASP A 149 27.10 32.54 37.22
C ASP A 149 27.84 33.87 37.40
N ARG A 150 27.17 34.88 37.97
CA ARG A 150 27.87 36.02 38.59
C ARG A 150 28.26 35.59 40.00
N VAL A 151 29.47 35.05 40.12
CA VAL A 151 30.15 34.91 41.41
C VAL A 151 30.58 36.31 41.85
N ASP A 152 29.72 37.00 42.59
CA ASP A 152 30.13 38.14 43.39
C ASP A 152 30.99 37.62 44.55
N THR A 153 32.30 37.84 44.43
CA THR A 153 33.26 37.64 45.51
C THR A 153 33.17 38.86 46.44
N PRO A 154 32.81 38.72 47.74
CA PRO A 154 32.88 39.85 48.64
C PRO A 154 34.35 40.12 48.98
N ARG A 155 34.79 41.29 48.54
CA ARG A 155 36.10 41.90 48.78
C ARG A 155 36.25 42.18 50.28
N ALA A 156 37.29 41.62 50.90
CA ALA A 156 37.67 41.87 52.27
C ALA A 156 38.12 43.32 52.51
N ALA A 157 37.56 43.96 53.54
CA ALA A 157 38.06 45.09 54.32
C ALA A 157 36.99 45.38 55.40
N ALA A 158 37.24 45.80 56.64
CA ALA A 158 38.37 45.87 57.56
C ALA A 158 37.75 46.33 58.92
N ALA A 159 38.48 46.12 60.02
CA ALA A 159 38.43 46.89 61.27
C ALA A 159 37.27 46.68 62.28
N LEU A 160 37.64 46.07 63.42
CA LEU A 160 37.50 46.53 64.82
C LEU A 160 36.26 47.38 65.19
N ASP A 161 35.44 46.94 66.16
CA ASP A 161 35.62 47.27 67.58
C ASP A 161 34.54 46.64 68.48
N LEU A 162 34.86 46.59 69.78
CA LEU A 162 34.13 46.05 70.93
C LEU A 162 32.66 46.51 71.08
N GLU A 163 31.82 45.65 71.68
CA GLU A 163 31.19 45.95 72.98
C GLU A 163 30.59 44.71 73.66
N GLU A 164 30.83 44.65 74.98
CA GLU A 164 30.27 43.73 75.98
C GLU A 164 28.74 43.88 76.14
N PHE A 165 28.14 42.88 76.82
CA PHE A 165 26.97 42.91 77.73
C PHE A 165 26.23 41.56 77.60
N GLN A 166 26.56 40.58 78.44
CA GLN A 166 25.96 40.28 79.75
C GLN A 166 24.50 39.81 79.71
N GLY A 167 24.30 38.61 80.27
CA GLY A 167 23.05 38.04 80.74
C GLY A 167 23.12 36.52 80.79
N CYS A 168 22.69 35.78 81.79
CA CYS A 168 22.37 36.02 83.21
C CYS A 168 22.27 34.60 83.82
N GLU A 169 22.95 34.41 84.96
CA GLU A 169 22.64 33.53 86.10
C GLU A 169 22.20 32.06 85.90
N GLY A 170 22.95 31.18 86.57
CA GLY A 170 22.49 29.93 87.17
C GLY A 170 23.20 29.74 88.51
#